data_AF-A0A016V6Q8-F1
#
_entry.id   AF-A0A016V6Q8-F1
#
_cell.length_a   1.000
_cell.length_b   1.000
_cell.length_c   1.000
_cell.angle_alpha   90.00
_cell.angle_beta   90.00
_cell.angle_gamma   90.00
#
_symmetry.space_group_name_H-M   'P 1'
#
loop_
_entity.id
_entity.type
_entity.pdbx_description
1 polymer ?
#
loop_
_entity_poly.entity_id
_entity_poly.type
_entity_poly.pdbx_seq_one_letter_code
_entity_poly.pdbx_strand_id
1 'polypeptide(L)'
;MLSVRTLSALLRNCRRLATPVSFASSNAATSSSTAKAVSTKQVEFHCGNEKFVGTAKLGDTLLDVVINNDLPLDGFGACEGQLVGCSK
;
A
#
# COMPACT_ATOMS: atom_id res chain seq x y z
N MET A 1 46.66 -0.17 -50.26
CA MET A 1 46.90 0.91 -49.28
C MET A 1 45.94 0.65 -48.12
N LEU A 2 46.24 -0.29 -47.21
CA LEU A 2 46.81 -0.05 -45.85
C LEU A 2 46.12 1.15 -45.17
N SER A 3 45.56 1.08 -43.96
CA SER A 3 45.95 0.36 -42.74
C SER A 3 44.77 0.51 -41.76
N VAL A 4 44.14 -0.56 -41.26
CA VAL A 4 44.37 -1.25 -39.97
C VAL A 4 44.73 -0.32 -38.79
N ARG A 5 43.98 -0.54 -37.68
CA ARG A 5 44.19 -0.15 -36.27
C ARG A 5 43.55 1.21 -35.92
N THR A 6 42.57 1.30 -35.01
CA THR A 6 42.56 0.71 -33.67
C THR A 6 41.19 0.77 -32.99
N LEU A 7 40.89 -0.32 -32.27
CA LEU A 7 40.06 -0.47 -31.06
C LEU A 7 38.55 -0.14 -31.16
N SER A 8 37.62 -1.10 -31.21
CA SER A 8 37.37 -2.28 -30.35
C SER A 8 36.84 -1.94 -28.94
N ALA A 9 35.81 -2.69 -28.54
CA ALA A 9 35.08 -2.73 -27.26
C ALA A 9 33.91 -1.71 -27.15
N LEU A 10 32.63 -2.06 -27.05
CA LEU A 10 31.93 -3.29 -26.71
C LEU A 10 30.51 -3.30 -27.33
N LEU A 11 30.35 -3.93 -28.50
CA LEU A 11 29.11 -4.59 -28.89
C LEU A 11 29.41 -6.09 -28.79
N ARG A 12 29.21 -6.66 -27.59
CA ARG A 12 29.24 -8.10 -27.31
C ARG A 12 28.90 -8.32 -25.83
N ASN A 13 27.65 -8.65 -25.54
CA ASN A 13 27.43 -9.93 -24.88
C ASN A 13 26.02 -10.44 -25.15
N CYS A 14 25.96 -11.41 -26.05
CA CYS A 14 24.79 -12.20 -26.35
C CYS A 14 24.64 -13.32 -25.30
N ARG A 15 23.38 -13.77 -25.13
CA ARG A 15 22.96 -15.16 -24.88
C ARG A 15 23.11 -15.72 -23.45
N ARG A 16 21.94 -15.85 -22.81
CA ARG A 16 21.35 -17.09 -22.28
C ARG A 16 22.31 -18.20 -21.84
N LEU A 17 22.45 -18.39 -20.52
CA LEU A 17 22.43 -19.69 -19.84
C LEU A 17 21.38 -19.52 -18.71
N ALA A 18 20.17 -20.10 -18.75
CA ALA A 18 19.86 -21.52 -18.61
C ALA A 18 20.52 -22.15 -17.37
N THR A 19 20.02 -21.79 -16.19
CA THR A 19 20.12 -22.60 -14.96
C THR A 19 18.70 -22.87 -14.48
N PRO A 20 18.23 -24.13 -14.35
CA PRO A 20 17.07 -24.41 -13.52
C PRO A 20 17.52 -24.23 -12.08
N VAL A 21 17.37 -23.02 -11.52
CA VAL A 21 17.44 -22.88 -10.07
C VAL A 21 16.12 -23.46 -9.57
N SER A 22 16.16 -24.71 -9.12
CA SER A 22 15.07 -25.33 -8.39
C SER A 22 14.86 -24.55 -7.09
N PHE A 23 14.10 -23.47 -7.16
CA PHE A 23 13.50 -22.85 -5.99
C PHE A 23 12.34 -23.75 -5.55
N ALA A 24 12.66 -24.83 -4.84
CA ALA A 24 11.71 -25.42 -3.92
C ALA A 24 11.57 -24.44 -2.74
N SER A 25 10.83 -23.34 -2.96
CA SER A 25 10.43 -22.45 -1.88
C SER A 25 9.07 -22.92 -1.40
N SER A 26 9.10 -23.74 -0.36
CA SER A 26 7.94 -24.08 0.44
C SER A 26 7.35 -22.79 1.01
N ASN A 27 6.32 -22.23 0.36
CA ASN A 27 5.46 -21.28 1.04
C ASN A 27 4.61 -22.10 2.02
N ALA A 28 5.16 -22.31 3.20
CA ALA A 28 4.45 -22.80 4.36
C ALA A 28 3.21 -21.93 4.56
N ALA A 29 2.03 -22.53 4.41
CA ALA A 29 0.77 -21.93 4.81
C ALA A 29 0.85 -21.66 6.32
N THR A 30 1.26 -20.45 6.67
CA THR A 30 1.27 -19.99 8.06
C THR A 30 -0.12 -19.45 8.33
N SER A 31 -1.06 -20.37 8.55
CA SER A 31 -2.36 -20.08 9.12
C SER A 31 -2.16 -19.65 10.57
N SER A 32 -1.82 -18.39 10.81
CA SER A 32 -1.77 -17.82 12.16
C SER A 32 -2.35 -16.41 12.18
N SER A 33 -3.63 -16.27 11.83
CA SER A 33 -4.42 -15.19 12.42
C SER A 33 -4.88 -15.68 13.78
N THR A 34 -4.02 -15.48 14.78
CA THR A 34 -4.43 -15.37 16.17
C THR A 34 -5.66 -14.46 16.21
N ALA A 35 -6.74 -14.90 16.86
CA ALA A 35 -7.90 -14.06 17.11
C ALA A 35 -7.47 -12.90 18.01
N LYS A 36 -6.93 -11.86 17.39
CA LYS A 36 -6.50 -10.63 18.03
C LYS A 36 -7.76 -10.05 18.67
N ALA A 37 -7.82 -10.05 20.00
CA ALA A 37 -8.92 -9.44 20.74
C ALA A 37 -9.09 -8.01 20.19
N VAL A 38 -10.18 -7.79 19.45
CA VAL A 38 -10.44 -6.54 18.75
C VAL A 38 -10.82 -5.51 19.81
N SER A 39 -9.84 -4.76 20.31
CA SER A 39 -10.11 -3.64 21.20
C SER A 39 -10.71 -2.50 20.37
N THR A 40 -11.95 -2.15 20.68
CA THR A 40 -12.60 -0.95 20.15
C THR A 40 -12.19 0.27 20.97
N LYS A 41 -12.05 1.42 20.32
CA LYS A 41 -11.81 2.73 20.93
C LYS A 41 -12.83 3.73 20.43
N GLN A 42 -13.14 4.72 21.26
CA GLN A 42 -13.92 5.88 20.84
C GLN A 42 -13.01 6.93 20.22
N VAL A 43 -13.43 7.51 19.09
CA VAL A 43 -12.74 8.55 18.35
C VAL A 43 -13.68 9.74 18.23
N GLU A 44 -13.21 10.92 18.61
CA GLU A 44 -13.96 12.17 18.52
C GLU A 44 -13.42 13.02 17.36
N PHE A 45 -14.29 13.43 16.46
CA PHE A 45 -14.03 14.29 15.31
C PHE A 45 -14.57 15.69 15.62
N HIS A 46 -13.71 16.70 15.54
CA HIS A 46 -14.10 18.10 15.73
C HIS A 46 -14.25 18.78 14.37
N CYS A 47 -15.45 19.24 14.03
CA CYS A 47 -15.74 19.98 12.81
C CYS A 47 -16.22 21.40 13.18
N GLY A 48 -15.29 22.36 13.19
CA GLY A 48 -15.59 23.71 13.69
C GLY A 48 -16.02 23.70 15.16
N ASN A 49 -17.30 24.01 15.41
CA ASN A 49 -17.89 24.00 16.75
C ASN A 49 -18.63 22.69 17.08
N GLU A 50 -18.74 21.77 16.13
CA GLU A 50 -19.46 20.51 16.26
C GLU A 50 -18.50 19.36 16.58
N LYS A 51 -19.00 18.38 17.32
CA LYS A 51 -18.25 17.20 17.77
C LYS A 51 -19.04 15.95 17.41
N PHE A 52 -18.37 15.02 16.73
CA PHE A 52 -18.94 13.74 16.32
C PHE A 52 -18.12 12.62 16.92
N VAL A 53 -18.77 11.59 17.47
CA VAL A 53 -18.09 10.49 18.15
C VAL A 53 -18.39 9.19 17.41
N GLY A 54 -17.35 8.47 17.02
CA GLY A 54 -17.44 7.15 16.38
C GLY A 54 -16.66 6.09 17.13
N THR A 55 -17.04 4.82 16.94
CA THR A 55 -16.28 3.68 17.48
C THR A 55 -15.37 3.12 16.39
N ALA A 56 -14.08 2.98 16.71
CA ALA A 56 -13.05 2.47 15.82
C ALA A 56 -12.45 1.17 16.35
N LYS A 57 -12.15 0.21 15.47
CA LYS A 57 -11.34 -0.97 15.82
C LYS A 57 -9.89 -0.72 15.47
N LEU A 58 -8.98 -1.44 16.14
CA LEU A 58 -7.57 -1.38 15.79
C LEU A 58 -7.34 -1.95 14.37
N GLY A 59 -6.90 -1.07 13.48
CA GLY A 59 -6.66 -1.39 12.07
C GLY A 59 -7.66 -0.74 11.11
N ASP A 60 -8.77 -0.19 11.63
CA ASP A 60 -9.71 0.59 10.82
C ASP A 60 -9.08 1.93 10.41
N THR A 61 -9.37 2.40 9.20
CA THR A 61 -9.02 3.75 8.80
C THR A 61 -10.04 4.75 9.35
N LEU A 62 -9.67 6.02 9.48
CA LEU A 62 -10.62 7.05 9.91
C LEU A 62 -11.77 7.24 8.91
N LEU A 63 -11.56 6.91 7.63
CA LEU A 63 -12.62 6.87 6.63
C LEU A 63 -13.65 5.79 6.95
N ASP A 64 -13.17 4.59 7.27
CA ASP A 64 -14.04 3.48 7.67
C ASP A 64 -14.82 3.81 8.94
N VAL A 65 -14.20 4.49 9.90
CA VAL A 65 -14.88 4.89 11.15
C VAL A 65 -16.05 5.84 10.86
N VAL A 66 -15.86 6.82 9.99
CA VAL A 66 -16.91 7.80 9.64
C VAL A 66 -18.06 7.12 8.90
N ILE A 67 -17.75 6.25 7.93
CA ILE A 67 -18.76 5.53 7.15
C ILE A 67 -19.49 4.49 8.00
N ASN A 68 -18.78 3.68 8.78
CA ASN A 68 -19.39 2.61 9.58
C ASN A 68 -20.21 3.12 10.77
N ASN A 69 -19.99 4.36 11.21
CA ASN A 69 -20.78 5.00 12.28
C ASN A 69 -21.77 6.04 11.73
N ASP A 70 -21.93 6.15 10.40
CA ASP A 70 -22.81 7.12 9.74
C ASP A 70 -22.66 8.55 10.27
N LEU A 71 -21.41 9.00 10.50
CA LEU A 71 -21.17 10.33 11.05
C LEU A 71 -21.43 11.39 9.97
N PRO A 72 -22.19 12.47 10.25
CA PRO A 72 -22.60 13.47 9.27
C PRO A 72 -21.46 14.48 9.00
N LEU A 73 -20.33 13.99 8.51
CA LEU A 73 -19.19 14.81 8.10
C LEU A 73 -19.29 15.12 6.60
N ASP A 74 -19.85 16.29 6.27
CA ASP A 74 -20.00 16.71 4.89
C ASP A 74 -18.64 16.87 4.18
N GLY A 75 -18.52 16.32 2.98
CA GLY A 75 -17.30 16.33 2.17
C GLY A 75 -16.13 15.46 2.68
N PHE A 76 -16.24 14.79 3.84
CA PHE A 76 -15.19 13.89 4.32
C PHE A 76 -15.14 12.63 3.44
N GLY A 77 -14.00 12.37 2.80
CA GLY A 77 -13.85 11.23 1.90
C GLY A 77 -14.40 11.46 0.49
N ALA A 78 -14.65 12.70 0.06
CA ALA A 78 -15.08 13.02 -1.31
C ALA A 78 -14.12 12.52 -2.42
N CYS A 79 -12.87 12.23 -2.07
CA CYS A 79 -11.87 11.64 -2.95
C CYS A 79 -11.54 10.18 -2.61
N GLU A 80 -12.34 9.53 -1.76
CA GLU A 80 -12.20 8.11 -1.35
C GLU A 80 -10.79 7.73 -0.84
N GLY A 81 -10.04 8.71 -0.32
CA GLY A 81 -8.65 8.51 0.12
C GLY A 81 -7.62 8.41 -1.01
N GLN A 82 -7.96 8.74 -2.27
CA GLN A 82 -7.00 8.85 -3.36
C GLN A 82 -6.20 10.15 -3.26
N LEU A 83 -4.89 10.06 -3.48
CA LEU A 83 -3.95 11.19 -3.45
C LEU A 83 -4.12 12.16 -4.63
N VAL A 84 -5.28 12.19 -5.29
CA VAL A 84 -5.59 13.05 -6.42
C VAL A 84 -6.39 14.27 -5.98
N GLY A 85 -5.72 15.15 -5.23
CA GLY A 85 -6.09 16.56 -5.10
C GLY A 85 -7.42 16.86 -4.39
N CYS A 86 -7.35 17.04 -3.07
CA CYS A 86 -8.31 17.85 -2.31
C CYS A 86 -7.51 18.75 -1.36
N SER A 87 -6.91 19.79 -1.92
CA SER A 87 -6.24 20.85 -1.17
C SER A 87 -6.34 22.13 -1.99
N LYS A 88 -7.37 22.92 -1.71
CA LYS A 88 -7.51 24.30 -2.15
C LYS A 88 -7.98 25.10 -0.94
#